data_AF-A0A2G6LS68-F1
#
_entry.id   AF-A0A2G6LS68-F1
#
_cell.length_a   1.000
_cell.length_b   1.000
_cell.length_c   1.000
_cell.angle_alpha   90.00
_cell.angle_beta   90.00
_cell.angle_gamma   90.00
#
_symmetry.space_group_name_H-M   'P 1'
#
loop_
_entity.id
_entity.type
_entity.pdbx_description
1 polymer ?
#
loop_
_entity_poly.entity_id
_entity_poly.type
_entity_poly.pdbx_seq_one_letter_code
_entity_poly.pdbx_strand_id
1 'polypeptide(L)'
;MMKKTILYLHLFLLCTGCVSQEQKDKKQIKDTVTKYWNAVKNNDLESYKHLFDDNGDFAGGIEADFHFLRKNYNEINSKNTLLENIKIKDTIVMFKQNKQKYVQYIIKKENDSNNFKKPLIITLMFYKPVGFDKIYNMAPLKNHIGWDK
;
A
#
# COMPACT_ATOMS: atom_id res chain seq x y z
N MET A 1 21.45 -28.53 43.47
CA MET A 1 21.94 -28.02 42.16
C MET A 1 20.86 -27.85 41.09
N MET A 2 19.71 -28.55 41.13
CA MET A 2 18.64 -28.47 40.10
C MET A 2 17.80 -27.19 40.04
N LYS A 3 17.68 -26.41 41.13
CA LYS A 3 16.80 -25.22 41.15
C LYS A 3 17.33 -24.05 40.31
N LYS A 4 18.66 -23.96 40.12
CA LYS A 4 19.28 -22.91 39.31
C LYS A 4 19.05 -23.14 37.81
N THR A 5 19.06 -24.39 37.37
CA THR A 5 18.88 -24.78 35.95
C THR A 5 17.48 -24.46 35.42
N ILE A 6 16.44 -24.60 36.25
CA ILE A 6 15.05 -24.29 35.91
C ILE A 6 14.83 -22.78 35.72
N LEU A 7 15.54 -21.95 36.48
CA LEU A 7 15.45 -20.48 36.39
C LEU A 7 16.01 -19.95 35.05
N TYR A 8 17.10 -20.54 34.56
CA TYR A 8 17.68 -20.16 33.25
C TYR A 8 16.79 -20.56 32.07
N LEU A 9 16.04 -21.66 32.18
CA LEU A 9 15.11 -22.11 31.15
C LEU A 9 13.90 -21.17 31.00
N HIS A 10 13.40 -20.61 32.11
CA HIS A 10 12.31 -19.63 32.08
C HIS A 10 12.76 -18.26 31.55
N LEU A 11 14.01 -17.86 31.80
CA LEU A 11 14.56 -16.60 31.29
C LEU A 11 14.83 -16.67 29.77
N PHE A 12 15.16 -17.85 29.24
CA PHE A 12 15.42 -18.06 27.81
C PHE A 12 14.13 -18.04 26.96
N LEU A 13 12.98 -18.42 27.53
CA LEU A 13 11.68 -18.44 26.85
C LEU A 13 11.10 -17.04 26.56
N LEU A 14 11.49 -16.02 27.34
CA LEU A 14 11.00 -14.63 27.17
C LEU A 14 11.62 -13.90 25.97
N CYS A 15 12.66 -14.46 25.35
CA CYS A 15 13.35 -13.84 24.21
C CYS A 15 12.81 -14.28 22.84
N THR A 16 11.81 -15.16 22.79
CA THR A 16 11.25 -15.66 21.53
C THR A 16 10.16 -14.74 20.99
N GLY A 17 10.59 -13.65 20.34
CA GLY A 17 9.79 -13.01 19.30
C GLY A 17 8.97 -11.79 19.71
N CYS A 18 9.60 -10.76 20.25
CA CYS A 18 8.99 -9.43 20.23
C CYS A 18 9.07 -8.88 18.80
N VAL A 19 8.06 -9.18 17.96
CA VAL A 19 7.92 -8.58 16.63
C VAL A 19 7.86 -7.07 16.81
N SER A 20 8.81 -6.35 16.20
CA SER A 20 8.92 -4.92 16.41
C SER A 20 7.67 -4.21 15.88
N GLN A 21 7.31 -3.06 16.48
CA GLN A 21 6.18 -2.28 15.97
C GLN A 21 6.36 -1.93 14.49
N GLU A 22 7.59 -1.67 14.05
CA GLU A 22 7.91 -1.41 12.64
C GLU A 22 7.58 -2.61 11.73
N GLN A 23 7.83 -3.84 12.18
CA GLN A 23 7.46 -5.04 11.42
C GLN A 23 5.94 -5.20 11.32
N LYS A 24 5.21 -4.95 12.41
CA LYS A 24 3.74 -4.96 12.42
C LYS A 24 3.17 -3.91 11.48
N ASP A 25 3.70 -2.69 11.55
CA ASP A 25 3.34 -1.56 10.71
C ASP A 25 3.54 -1.90 9.21
N LYS A 26 4.72 -2.44 8.86
CA LYS A 26 5.01 -2.86 7.48
C LYS A 26 4.09 -3.98 7.00
N LYS A 27 3.76 -4.93 7.87
CA LYS A 27 2.83 -6.02 7.54
C LYS A 27 1.44 -5.46 7.23
N GLN A 28 0.92 -4.58 8.07
CA GLN A 28 -0.40 -3.97 7.88
C GLN A 28 -0.46 -3.20 6.55
N ILE A 29 0.56 -2.39 6.23
CA ILE A 29 0.65 -1.69 4.95
C ILE A 29 0.63 -2.67 3.77
N LYS A 30 1.43 -3.74 3.82
CA LYS A 30 1.44 -4.77 2.76
C LYS A 30 0.07 -5.42 2.60
N ASP A 31 -0.57 -5.79 3.71
CA ASP A 31 -1.91 -6.40 3.70
C ASP A 31 -2.93 -5.45 3.04
N THR A 32 -2.88 -4.15 3.34
CA THR A 32 -3.75 -3.13 2.72
C THR A 32 -3.49 -2.97 1.23
N VAL A 33 -2.23 -2.89 0.81
CA VAL A 33 -1.84 -2.80 -0.60
C VAL A 33 -2.25 -4.06 -1.37
N THR A 34 -2.14 -5.24 -0.76
CA THR A 34 -2.61 -6.48 -1.35
C THR A 34 -4.13 -6.46 -1.52
N LYS A 35 -4.89 -6.04 -0.50
CA LYS A 35 -6.35 -5.89 -0.61
C LYS A 35 -6.73 -4.89 -1.72
N TYR A 36 -6.03 -3.77 -1.83
CA TYR A 36 -6.24 -2.76 -2.86
C TYR A 36 -6.13 -3.36 -4.27
N TRP A 37 -5.02 -4.06 -4.55
CA TRP A 37 -4.83 -4.64 -5.87
C TRP A 37 -5.74 -5.83 -6.15
N ASN A 38 -6.07 -6.62 -5.13
CA ASN A 38 -7.04 -7.71 -5.26
C ASN A 38 -8.44 -7.18 -5.56
N ALA A 39 -8.87 -6.08 -4.91
CA ALA A 39 -10.15 -5.45 -5.18
C ALA A 39 -10.23 -4.96 -6.63
N VAL A 40 -9.19 -4.28 -7.12
CA VAL A 40 -9.08 -3.87 -8.53
C VAL A 40 -9.12 -5.09 -9.47
N LYS A 41 -8.33 -6.13 -9.19
CA LYS A 41 -8.27 -7.35 -10.01
C LYS A 41 -9.63 -8.04 -10.12
N ASN A 42 -10.34 -8.12 -8.99
CA ASN A 42 -11.58 -8.87 -8.86
C ASN A 42 -12.84 -8.04 -9.18
N ASN A 43 -12.67 -6.79 -9.62
CA ASN A 43 -13.78 -5.86 -9.86
C ASN A 43 -14.66 -5.62 -8.61
N ASP A 44 -14.05 -5.56 -7.43
CA ASP A 44 -14.74 -5.37 -6.15
C ASP A 44 -14.63 -3.90 -5.69
N LEU A 45 -15.56 -3.07 -6.15
CA LEU A 45 -15.58 -1.63 -5.86
C LEU A 45 -15.82 -1.33 -4.37
N GLU A 46 -16.68 -2.11 -3.70
CA GLU A 46 -17.01 -1.86 -2.29
C GLU A 46 -15.82 -2.15 -1.39
N SER A 47 -15.15 -3.29 -1.59
CA SER A 47 -13.90 -3.57 -0.87
C SER A 47 -12.83 -2.51 -1.18
N TYR A 48 -12.76 -2.00 -2.41
CA TYR A 48 -11.85 -0.92 -2.77
C TYR A 48 -12.15 0.37 -2.01
N LYS A 49 -13.41 0.83 -2.02
CA LYS A 49 -13.87 2.04 -1.30
C LYS A 49 -13.62 1.93 0.20
N HIS A 50 -13.80 0.75 0.79
CA HIS A 50 -13.57 0.52 2.22
C HIS A 50 -12.10 0.63 2.66
N LEU A 51 -11.15 0.64 1.73
CA LEU A 51 -9.73 0.81 2.06
C LEU A 51 -9.34 2.28 2.24
N PHE A 52 -10.18 3.24 1.86
CA PHE A 52 -9.91 4.66 2.05
C PHE A 52 -10.48 5.15 3.39
N ASP A 53 -9.78 6.10 4.01
CA ASP A 53 -10.18 6.70 5.29
C ASP A 53 -11.45 7.57 5.15
N ASP A 54 -11.54 8.34 4.08
CA ASP A 54 -12.62 9.29 3.81
C ASP A 54 -13.37 8.94 2.51
N ASN A 55 -14.04 7.80 2.51
CA ASN A 55 -14.71 7.28 1.32
C ASN A 55 -16.09 7.89 1.04
N GLY A 56 -16.65 8.64 1.99
CA GLY A 56 -17.95 9.30 1.87
C GLY A 56 -17.88 10.55 1.00
N ASP A 57 -17.00 11.49 1.37
CA ASP A 57 -16.94 12.81 0.73
C ASP A 57 -16.28 12.77 -0.66
N PHE A 58 -15.49 11.72 -0.95
CA PHE A 58 -14.70 11.57 -2.18
C PHE A 58 -15.12 10.38 -3.04
N ALA A 59 -16.32 9.83 -2.80
CA ALA A 59 -16.81 8.61 -3.43
C ALA A 59 -16.66 8.62 -4.97
N GLY A 60 -16.97 9.74 -5.62
CA GLY A 60 -16.89 9.86 -7.08
C GLY A 60 -15.45 9.79 -7.63
N GLY A 61 -14.48 10.40 -6.94
CA GLY A 61 -13.07 10.33 -7.35
C GLY A 61 -12.47 8.94 -7.17
N ILE A 62 -12.76 8.31 -6.03
CA ILE A 62 -12.33 6.94 -5.71
C ILE A 62 -12.92 5.94 -6.72
N GLU A 63 -14.18 6.09 -7.10
CA GLU A 63 -14.84 5.25 -8.09
C GLU A 63 -14.27 5.45 -9.50
N ALA A 64 -13.98 6.69 -9.89
CA ALA A 64 -13.33 6.98 -11.17
C ALA A 64 -11.94 6.34 -11.27
N ASP A 65 -11.14 6.48 -10.20
CA ASP A 65 -9.81 5.85 -10.09
C ASP A 65 -9.91 4.32 -10.16
N PHE A 66 -10.88 3.72 -9.46
CA PHE A 66 -11.14 2.28 -9.53
C PHE A 66 -11.44 1.82 -10.96
N HIS A 67 -12.36 2.48 -11.66
CA HIS A 67 -12.73 2.09 -13.02
C HIS A 67 -11.56 2.21 -13.99
N PHE A 68 -10.75 3.28 -13.87
CA PHE A 68 -9.54 3.42 -14.66
C PHE A 68 -8.57 2.26 -14.41
N LEU A 69 -8.28 1.95 -13.14
CA LEU A 69 -7.35 0.87 -12.79
C LEU A 69 -7.86 -0.49 -13.23
N ARG A 70 -9.15 -0.75 -13.07
CA ARG A 70 -9.79 -2.01 -13.46
C ARG A 70 -9.72 -2.22 -14.97
N LYS A 71 -10.07 -1.19 -15.75
CA LYS A 71 -10.05 -1.21 -17.21
C LYS A 71 -8.64 -1.53 -17.74
N ASN A 72 -7.62 -0.97 -17.08
CA ASN A 72 -6.23 -1.04 -17.52
C ASN A 72 -5.38 -2.06 -16.73
N TYR A 73 -5.98 -2.91 -15.89
CA TYR A 73 -5.25 -3.74 -14.93
C TYR A 73 -4.20 -4.64 -15.58
N ASN A 74 -4.53 -5.27 -16.72
CA ASN A 74 -3.62 -6.17 -17.41
C ASN A 74 -2.37 -5.46 -17.94
N GLU A 75 -2.51 -4.20 -18.39
CA GLU A 75 -1.39 -3.39 -18.86
C GLU A 75 -0.56 -2.87 -17.67
N ILE A 76 -1.24 -2.40 -16.61
CA ILE A 76 -0.62 -1.93 -15.37
C ILE A 76 0.19 -3.07 -14.70
N ASN A 77 -0.32 -4.30 -14.73
CA ASN A 77 0.28 -5.47 -14.12
C ASN A 77 0.90 -6.45 -15.14
N SER A 78 1.34 -5.98 -16.31
CA SER A 78 1.85 -6.86 -17.39
C SER A 78 2.98 -7.79 -16.95
N LYS A 79 3.81 -7.35 -15.99
CA LYS A 79 4.93 -8.10 -15.42
C LYS A 79 4.62 -8.81 -14.10
N ASN A 80 3.37 -8.80 -13.64
CA ASN A 80 2.94 -9.36 -12.35
C ASN A 80 3.67 -8.79 -11.11
N THR A 81 4.24 -7.60 -11.20
CA THR A 81 5.13 -7.05 -10.16
C THR A 81 4.43 -6.29 -9.04
N LEU A 82 3.13 -5.99 -9.17
CA LEU A 82 2.42 -5.09 -8.25
C LEU A 82 2.40 -5.60 -6.79
N LEU A 83 2.29 -6.92 -6.61
CA LEU A 83 2.26 -7.57 -5.29
C LEU A 83 3.65 -8.05 -4.83
N GLU A 84 4.55 -8.35 -5.76
CA GLU A 84 5.89 -8.88 -5.44
C GLU A 84 6.82 -7.80 -4.89
N ASN A 85 6.69 -6.56 -5.37
CA ASN A 85 7.66 -5.48 -5.12
C ASN A 85 7.08 -4.32 -4.31
N ILE A 86 6.28 -4.62 -3.27
CA ILE A 86 5.73 -3.59 -2.38
C ILE A 86 6.86 -2.94 -1.57
N LYS A 87 7.32 -1.77 -2.03
CA LYS A 87 8.34 -0.95 -1.39
C LYS A 87 7.68 0.14 -0.55
N ILE A 88 7.79 0.00 0.77
CA ILE A 88 7.31 0.99 1.75
C ILE A 88 8.41 2.02 1.99
N LYS A 89 8.08 3.29 1.81
CA LYS A 89 8.98 4.42 2.02
C LYS A 89 8.44 5.34 3.12
N ASP A 90 9.33 5.93 3.89
CA ASP A 90 8.97 6.98 4.83
C ASP A 90 8.84 8.33 4.11
N THR A 91 7.93 9.17 4.58
CA THR A 91 7.86 10.59 4.20
C THR A 91 8.84 11.40 5.05
N ILE A 92 9.25 12.57 4.55
CA ILE A 92 10.22 13.46 5.21
C ILE A 92 9.54 14.30 6.32
N VAL A 93 8.40 13.87 6.87
CA VAL A 93 7.64 14.71 7.80
C VAL A 93 8.41 14.87 9.11
N MET A 94 8.68 16.14 9.46
CA MET A 94 9.58 16.57 10.53
C MET A 94 9.16 16.13 11.95
N PHE A 95 7.88 15.78 12.16
CA PHE A 95 7.33 15.43 13.47
C PHE A 95 7.14 13.91 13.63
N LYS A 96 7.75 13.31 14.66
CA LYS A 96 7.68 11.87 15.00
C LYS A 96 6.25 11.30 15.10
N GLN A 97 5.27 12.16 15.42
CA GLN A 97 3.86 11.79 15.58
C GLN A 97 3.13 11.72 14.23
N ASN A 98 3.68 12.37 13.20
CA ASN A 98 3.12 12.46 11.86
C ASN A 98 3.82 11.55 10.85
N LYS A 99 4.36 10.42 11.32
CA LYS A 99 5.03 9.45 10.44
C LYS A 99 4.04 8.92 9.40
N GLN A 100 4.13 9.49 8.20
CA GLN A 100 3.45 8.96 7.03
C GLN A 100 4.41 8.03 6.31
N LYS A 101 3.86 6.92 5.85
CA LYS A 101 4.54 5.98 4.96
C LYS A 101 3.80 5.98 3.63
N TYR A 102 4.46 5.56 2.57
CA TYR A 102 3.79 5.40 1.29
C TYR A 102 4.35 4.22 0.50
N VAL A 103 3.50 3.70 -0.38
CA VAL A 103 3.88 2.77 -1.44
C VAL A 103 3.63 3.48 -2.76
N GLN A 104 4.61 3.43 -3.66
CA GLN A 104 4.51 4.10 -4.96
C GLN A 104 4.88 3.17 -6.10
N TYR A 105 4.05 3.18 -7.12
CA TYR A 105 4.27 2.52 -8.40
C TYR A 105 4.50 3.59 -9.47
N ILE A 106 5.48 3.35 -10.34
CA ILE A 106 5.77 4.17 -11.51
C ILE A 106 5.71 3.24 -12.72
N ILE A 107 4.64 3.35 -13.49
CA ILE A 107 4.34 2.43 -14.59
C ILE A 107 4.57 3.18 -15.90
N LYS A 108 5.58 2.72 -16.64
CA LYS A 108 5.86 3.20 -18.00
C LYS A 108 5.02 2.38 -18.98
N LYS A 109 4.47 3.03 -20.00
CA LYS A 109 3.76 2.37 -21.08
C LYS A 109 4.80 1.70 -21.99
N GLU A 110 4.71 0.39 -22.18
CA GLU A 110 5.74 -0.39 -22.88
C GLU A 110 5.91 0.02 -24.36
N ASN A 111 4.83 0.52 -24.98
CA ASN A 111 4.80 0.92 -26.38
C ASN A 111 4.97 2.45 -26.61
N ASP A 112 5.39 3.21 -25.60
CA ASP A 112 5.70 4.64 -25.77
C ASP A 112 7.16 4.84 -26.20
N SER A 113 7.47 4.42 -27.43
CA SER A 113 8.82 4.51 -28.02
C SER A 113 9.38 5.93 -28.11
N ASN A 114 8.50 6.94 -28.06
CA ASN A 114 8.85 8.35 -28.19
C ASN A 114 8.82 9.13 -26.85
N ASN A 115 8.56 8.46 -25.71
CA ASN A 115 8.44 9.07 -24.37
C ASN A 115 7.44 10.26 -24.28
N PHE A 116 6.41 10.30 -25.13
CA PHE A 116 5.44 11.40 -25.11
C PHE A 116 4.44 11.26 -23.96
N LYS A 117 4.25 10.03 -23.43
CA LYS A 117 3.31 9.74 -22.35
C LYS A 117 4.04 9.72 -21.01
N LYS A 118 3.61 10.60 -20.12
CA LYS A 118 4.10 10.60 -18.73
C LYS A 118 3.77 9.26 -18.08
N PRO A 119 4.66 8.69 -17.24
CA PRO A 119 4.37 7.44 -16.55
C PRO A 119 3.17 7.61 -15.62
N LEU A 120 2.34 6.57 -15.53
CA LEU A 120 1.28 6.48 -14.53
C LEU A 120 1.96 6.34 -13.16
N ILE A 121 1.63 7.24 -12.25
CA ILE A 121 2.16 7.22 -10.88
C ILE A 121 0.99 6.92 -9.94
N ILE A 122 1.14 5.87 -9.14
CA ILE A 122 0.15 5.45 -8.15
C ILE A 122 0.82 5.57 -6.80
N THR A 123 0.31 6.45 -5.92
CA THR A 123 0.86 6.64 -4.57
C THR A 123 -0.22 6.33 -3.55
N LEU A 124 0.05 5.35 -2.69
CA LEU A 124 -0.80 4.97 -1.57
C LEU A 124 -0.12 5.45 -0.28
N MET A 125 -0.70 6.44 0.39
CA MET A 125 -0.18 7.03 1.61
C MET A 125 -0.89 6.44 2.83
N PHE A 126 -0.12 6.23 3.88
CA PHE A 126 -0.55 5.60 5.12
C PHE A 126 -0.17 6.51 6.28
N TYR A 127 -1.15 6.86 7.11
CA TYR A 127 -0.98 7.78 8.22
C TYR A 127 -1.29 7.07 9.53
N LYS A 128 -0.32 7.06 10.46
CA LYS A 128 -0.43 6.25 11.67
C LYS A 128 -1.67 6.55 12.54
N PRO A 129 -2.07 7.82 12.75
CA PRO A 129 -3.28 8.14 13.52
C PRO A 129 -4.58 7.61 12.92
N VAL A 130 -4.64 7.43 11.60
CA VAL A 130 -5.77 6.86 10.86
C VAL A 130 -5.74 5.33 10.87
N GLY A 131 -4.53 4.76 10.91
CA GLY A 131 -4.29 3.32 10.82
C GLY A 131 -3.66 2.95 9.48
N PHE A 132 -2.74 1.98 9.50
CA PHE A 132 -2.08 1.50 8.30
C PHE A 132 -2.92 0.49 7.50
N ASP A 133 -4.11 0.16 7.99
CA ASP A 133 -5.19 -0.55 7.29
C ASP A 133 -6.00 0.35 6.34
N LYS A 134 -5.72 1.66 6.34
CA LYS A 134 -6.41 2.65 5.50
C LYS A 134 -5.45 3.44 4.63
N ILE A 135 -5.90 3.77 3.42
CA ILE A 135 -5.25 4.67 2.47
C ILE A 135 -5.74 6.08 2.79
N TYR A 136 -4.80 6.94 3.14
CA TYR A 136 -5.07 8.29 3.64
C TYR A 136 -5.29 9.31 2.51
N ASN A 137 -4.66 9.14 1.35
CA ASN A 137 -4.78 10.09 0.26
C ASN A 137 -5.95 9.74 -0.68
N MET A 138 -6.81 10.73 -0.93
CA MET A 138 -8.03 10.55 -1.74
C MET A 138 -7.78 10.44 -3.24
N ALA A 139 -6.66 10.97 -3.74
CA ALA A 139 -6.28 10.94 -5.16
C ALA A 139 -4.94 10.19 -5.35
N PRO A 140 -4.95 8.85 -5.38
CA PRO A 140 -3.74 8.05 -5.55
C PRO A 140 -3.12 8.12 -6.94
N LEU A 141 -3.88 8.48 -7.98
CA LEU A 141 -3.42 8.44 -9.36
C LEU A 141 -2.93 9.79 -9.89
N LYS A 142 -1.73 9.80 -10.50
CA LYS A 142 -1.21 10.93 -11.28
C LYS A 142 -0.90 10.50 -12.71
N ASN A 143 -1.10 11.43 -13.64
CA ASN A 143 -0.94 11.23 -15.09
C ASN A 143 -1.86 10.16 -15.69
N HIS A 144 -2.97 9.81 -15.03
CA HIS A 144 -3.92 8.82 -15.55
C HIS A 144 -4.75 9.36 -16.73
N ILE A 145 -5.03 10.67 -16.77
CA ILE A 145 -5.75 11.32 -17.87
C ILE A 145 -4.95 11.19 -19.17
N GLY A 146 -5.52 10.49 -20.15
CA GLY A 146 -4.89 10.26 -21.45
C GLY A 146 -3.78 9.21 -21.44
N TRP A 147 -3.58 8.48 -20.34
CA TRP A 147 -2.60 7.39 -20.25
C TRP A 147 -3.04 6.16 -21.04
N ASP A 148 -4.35 5.88 -21.07
CA ASP A 148 -4.96 4.76 -21.79
C ASP A 148 -5.18 5.05 -23.28
N LYS A 149 -5.09 6.33 -23.69
CA LYS A 149 -5.03 6.74 -25.10
C LYS A 149 -3.69 6.35 -25.73
#